data_AF-A0A4Q7ZF20-F1
#
_entry.id   AF-A0A4Q7ZF20-F1
#
_cell.length_a   1.000
_cell.length_b   1.000
_cell.length_c   1.000
_cell.angle_alpha   90.00
_cell.angle_beta   90.00
_cell.angle_gamma   90.00
#
_symmetry.space_group_name_H-M   'P 1'
#
loop_
_entity.id
_entity.type
_entity.pdbx_description
1 polymer ?
#
loop_
_entity_poly.entity_id
_entity_poly.type
_entity_poly.pdbx_seq_one_letter_code
_entity_poly.pdbx_strand_id
1 'polypeptide(L)'
;MASKARKSLITGVEALRQSLVSSLVSGSDTVGQFLRRGLTIVSYNLLEAFMVERTTEIAGHVNSGLSHFSDLPPKLQKAAAHDLLRIANSQLQWSTSDLASILDYTRDVGESLASTAGALRLSPLMWQWSKSNMSVDDYTRTLRLFHVDQPWDTVGEIARRVGMPMHDPRSVLHNLLQERNKCAHQSSYVVSNLFVRTIPGQIIQLALAADIAMSVAAERMRQADASFYSDEKWFTASRITFRFVQKRSKQWADVPEGASRAKRVGPDVQTVMRYAMTNAKGQMQVVVATDAARQVLDWVYPECP
;
A
#
# COMPACT_ATOMS: atom_id res chain seq x y z
N MET A 1 -11.10 0.46 12.87
CA MET A 1 -10.43 1.78 12.90
C MET A 1 -9.95 2.07 11.49
N ALA A 2 -9.87 3.33 11.06
CA ALA A 2 -9.37 3.65 9.72
C ALA A 2 -7.83 3.60 9.70
N SER A 3 -7.24 2.98 8.67
CA SER A 3 -5.80 2.95 8.43
C SER A 3 -5.20 4.36 8.45
N LYS A 4 -4.22 4.57 9.33
CA LYS A 4 -3.44 5.79 9.42
C LYS A 4 -2.54 5.91 8.20
N ALA A 5 -1.91 4.81 7.78
CA ALA A 5 -1.05 4.76 6.60
C ALA A 5 -1.79 5.27 5.34
N ARG A 6 -3.00 4.76 5.10
CA ARG A 6 -3.84 5.18 3.97
C ARG A 6 -4.19 6.66 4.04
N LYS A 7 -4.58 7.15 5.22
CA LYS A 7 -4.91 8.57 5.44
C LYS A 7 -3.70 9.47 5.19
N SER A 8 -2.52 9.09 5.69
CA SER A 8 -1.26 9.81 5.45
C SER A 8 -0.95 9.90 3.96
N LEU A 9 -1.07 8.77 3.26
CA LEU A 9 -0.84 8.70 1.81
C LEU A 9 -1.80 9.61 1.02
N ILE A 10 -3.11 9.48 1.26
CA ILE A 10 -4.13 10.28 0.55
C ILE A 10 -3.89 11.77 0.79
N THR A 11 -3.60 12.16 2.03
CA THR A 11 -3.29 13.55 2.39
C THR A 11 -2.04 14.05 1.69
N GLY A 12 -0.97 13.24 1.69
CA GLY A 12 0.29 13.58 1.00
C GLY A 12 0.14 13.70 -0.51
N VAL A 13 -0.63 12.80 -1.14
CA VAL A 13 -0.93 12.85 -2.57
C VAL A 13 -1.79 14.07 -2.92
N GLU A 14 -2.73 14.45 -2.07
CA GLU A 14 -3.53 15.66 -2.29
C GLU A 14 -2.69 16.94 -2.16
N ALA A 15 -1.82 17.01 -1.15
CA ALA A 15 -0.86 18.10 -1.02
C ALA A 15 0.07 18.19 -2.24
N LEU A 16 0.51 17.03 -2.77
CA LEU A 16 1.28 16.95 -4.00
C LEU A 16 0.49 17.50 -5.20
N ARG A 17 -0.77 17.07 -5.39
CA ARG A 17 -1.63 17.58 -6.47
C ARG A 17 -1.77 19.10 -6.42
N GLN A 18 -2.04 19.65 -5.24
CA GLN A 18 -2.17 21.10 -5.04
C GLN A 18 -0.86 21.83 -5.36
N SER A 19 0.28 21.28 -4.93
CA SER A 19 1.59 21.83 -5.23
C SER A 19 1.87 21.89 -6.74
N LEU A 20 1.45 20.86 -7.48
CA LEU A 20 1.66 20.76 -8.94
C LEU A 20 0.81 21.74 -9.78
N VAL A 21 -0.23 22.33 -9.20
CA VAL A 21 -1.04 23.38 -9.83
C VAL A 21 -0.35 24.75 -9.74
N SER A 22 0.59 24.92 -8.81
CA SER A 22 1.32 26.18 -8.62
C SER A 22 2.11 26.57 -9.87
N SER A 23 2.01 27.84 -10.26
CA SER A 23 2.76 28.41 -11.38
C SER A 23 4.28 28.27 -11.18
N LEU A 24 4.74 28.37 -9.93
CA LEU A 24 6.14 28.18 -9.55
C LEU A 24 6.67 26.79 -9.93
N VAL A 25 5.84 25.75 -9.79
CA VAL A 25 6.24 24.38 -10.14
C VAL A 25 6.15 24.16 -11.65
N SER A 26 5.21 24.81 -12.31
CA SER A 26 5.04 24.68 -13.77
C SER A 26 6.06 25.48 -14.59
N GLY A 27 6.73 26.46 -13.99
CA GLY A 27 7.72 27.33 -14.63
C GLY A 27 8.85 26.56 -15.30
N SER A 28 9.33 27.06 -16.44
CA SER A 28 10.48 26.49 -17.16
C SER A 28 11.84 26.93 -16.59
N ASP A 29 11.83 27.84 -15.62
CA ASP A 29 13.00 28.42 -14.98
C ASP A 29 13.68 27.46 -13.99
N THR A 30 14.82 27.89 -13.43
CA THR A 30 15.61 27.12 -12.47
C THR A 30 14.82 26.80 -11.20
N VAL A 31 13.95 27.71 -10.76
CA VAL A 31 13.08 27.50 -9.59
C VAL A 31 12.10 26.37 -9.84
N GLY A 32 11.36 26.40 -10.95
CA GLY A 32 10.44 25.32 -11.29
C GLY A 32 11.13 23.97 -11.45
N GLN A 33 12.31 23.94 -12.06
CA GLN A 33 13.11 22.71 -12.18
C GLN A 33 13.52 22.15 -10.81
N PHE A 34 14.01 23.01 -9.90
CA PHE A 34 14.37 22.64 -8.55
C PHE A 34 13.17 22.07 -7.77
N LEU A 35 12.02 22.75 -7.83
CA LEU A 35 10.81 22.30 -7.15
C LEU A 35 10.32 20.96 -7.68
N ARG A 36 10.33 20.73 -9.01
CA ARG A 36 9.92 19.44 -9.59
C ARG A 36 10.82 18.28 -9.16
N ARG A 37 12.13 18.50 -9.04
CA ARG A 37 13.05 17.49 -8.51
C ARG A 37 12.72 17.13 -7.06
N GLY A 38 12.53 18.14 -6.21
CA GLY A 38 12.13 17.95 -4.82
C GLY A 38 10.82 17.18 -4.70
N LEU A 39 9.79 17.58 -5.46
CA LEU A 39 8.51 16.89 -5.48
C LEU A 39 8.61 15.45 -5.97
N THR A 40 9.47 15.15 -6.95
CA THR A 40 9.67 13.78 -7.44
C THR A 40 10.24 12.87 -6.33
N ILE A 41 11.23 13.35 -5.57
CA ILE A 41 11.80 12.62 -4.44
C ILE A 41 10.74 12.40 -3.35
N VAL A 42 10.05 13.47 -2.95
CA VAL A 42 9.00 13.41 -1.92
C VAL A 42 7.88 12.44 -2.33
N SER A 43 7.48 12.47 -3.60
CA SER A 43 6.43 11.59 -4.11
C SER A 43 6.82 10.12 -3.98
N TYR A 44 8.04 9.75 -4.38
CA TYR A 44 8.50 8.36 -4.20
C TYR A 44 8.50 7.95 -2.73
N ASN A 45 9.01 8.84 -1.86
CA ASN A 45 9.04 8.59 -0.43
C ASN A 45 7.63 8.44 0.18
N LEU A 46 6.59 9.07 -0.38
CA LEU A 46 5.20 8.85 0.05
C LEU A 46 4.76 7.40 -0.17
N LEU A 47 5.11 6.79 -1.30
CA LEU A 47 4.80 5.38 -1.58
C LEU A 47 5.58 4.45 -0.63
N GLU A 48 6.85 4.74 -0.38
CA GLU A 48 7.67 3.93 0.54
C GLU A 48 7.18 4.00 1.98
N ALA A 49 6.93 5.22 2.47
CA ALA A 49 6.39 5.46 3.79
C ALA A 49 5.04 4.75 3.94
N PHE A 50 4.18 4.81 2.92
CA PHE A 50 2.94 4.06 2.91
C PHE A 50 3.17 2.55 3.06
N MET A 51 4.07 1.94 2.30
CA MET A 51 4.34 0.50 2.39
C MET A 51 4.88 0.10 3.78
N VAL A 52 5.77 0.91 4.37
CA VAL A 52 6.33 0.68 5.71
C VAL A 52 5.27 0.83 6.80
N GLU A 53 4.52 1.93 6.80
CA GLU A 53 3.44 2.17 7.76
C GLU A 53 2.35 1.11 7.61
N ARG A 54 2.01 0.74 6.38
CA ARG A 54 0.94 -0.23 6.12
C ARG A 54 1.34 -1.63 6.56
N THR A 55 2.54 -2.09 6.26
CA THR A 55 3.02 -3.40 6.76
C THR A 55 3.07 -3.45 8.29
N THR A 56 3.27 -2.31 8.97
CA THR A 56 3.18 -2.20 10.44
C THR A 56 1.75 -2.40 10.94
N GLU A 57 0.77 -1.75 10.32
CA GLU A 57 -0.66 -1.95 10.64
C GLU A 57 -1.09 -3.41 10.37
N ILE A 58 -0.63 -3.99 9.28
CA ILE A 58 -0.89 -5.38 8.89
C ILE A 58 -0.28 -6.36 9.90
N ALA A 59 0.96 -6.13 10.34
CA ALA A 59 1.57 -6.94 11.39
C ALA A 59 0.71 -6.96 12.66
N GLY A 60 0.27 -5.77 13.11
CA GLY A 60 -0.62 -5.63 14.27
C GLY A 60 -1.94 -6.38 14.09
N HIS A 61 -2.54 -6.29 12.90
CA HIS A 61 -3.78 -7.02 12.57
C HIS A 61 -3.59 -8.53 12.62
N VAL A 62 -2.55 -9.07 11.97
CA VAL A 62 -2.26 -10.51 11.94
C VAL A 62 -1.94 -11.05 13.34
N ASN A 63 -1.14 -10.32 14.11
CA ASN A 63 -0.71 -10.71 15.45
C ASN A 63 -1.86 -10.72 16.48
N SER A 64 -3.00 -10.11 16.17
CA SER A 64 -4.23 -10.19 16.98
C SER A 64 -5.07 -11.44 16.70
N GLY A 65 -4.60 -12.31 15.79
CA GLY A 65 -5.27 -13.52 15.36
C GLY A 65 -5.03 -14.74 16.25
N LEU A 66 -5.42 -15.90 15.72
CA LEU A 66 -5.35 -17.20 16.43
C LEU A 66 -4.22 -18.12 15.95
N SER A 67 -3.47 -17.68 14.94
CA SER A 67 -2.46 -18.52 14.28
C SER A 67 -1.22 -18.73 15.15
N HIS A 68 -0.56 -19.87 14.94
CA HIS A 68 0.76 -20.16 15.48
C HIS A 68 1.82 -20.05 14.39
N PHE A 69 3.08 -19.89 14.78
CA PHE A 69 4.18 -19.82 13.81
C PHE A 69 4.29 -21.10 12.97
N SER A 70 4.04 -22.26 13.58
CA SER A 70 4.05 -23.56 12.91
C SER A 70 3.00 -23.69 11.80
N ASP A 71 1.93 -22.91 11.87
CA ASP A 71 0.85 -22.93 10.88
C ASP A 71 1.23 -22.19 9.60
N LEU A 72 2.24 -21.32 9.66
CA LEU A 72 2.69 -20.56 8.50
C LEU A 72 3.30 -21.49 7.44
N PRO A 73 3.08 -21.21 6.16
CA PRO A 73 3.82 -21.82 5.06
C PRO A 73 5.35 -21.63 5.23
N PRO A 74 6.19 -22.58 4.77
CA PRO A 74 7.65 -22.51 4.91
C PRO A 74 8.27 -21.19 4.43
N LYS A 75 7.72 -20.59 3.37
CA LYS A 75 8.16 -19.30 2.84
C LYS A 75 7.90 -18.14 3.80
N LEU A 76 6.75 -18.14 4.47
CA LEU A 76 6.41 -17.14 5.48
C LEU A 76 7.22 -17.35 6.75
N GLN A 77 7.45 -18.60 7.17
CA GLN A 77 8.36 -18.92 8.27
C GLN A 77 9.78 -18.41 7.98
N LYS A 78 10.30 -18.68 6.77
CA LYS A 78 11.61 -18.17 6.34
C LYS A 78 11.66 -16.65 6.37
N ALA A 79 10.63 -15.96 5.88
CA ALA A 79 10.60 -14.51 5.91
C ALA A 79 10.54 -13.96 7.34
N ALA A 80 9.74 -14.57 8.21
CA ALA A 80 9.55 -14.17 9.60
C ALA A 80 10.79 -14.42 10.48
N ALA A 81 11.68 -15.34 10.09
CA ALA A 81 12.93 -15.62 10.81
C ALA A 81 14.16 -15.02 10.09
N HIS A 82 14.49 -15.53 8.91
CA HIS A 82 15.73 -15.20 8.20
C HIS A 82 15.69 -13.78 7.60
N ASP A 83 14.62 -13.42 6.88
CA ASP A 83 14.57 -12.09 6.24
C ASP A 83 14.42 -10.99 7.28
N LEU A 84 13.66 -11.24 8.36
CA LEU A 84 13.60 -10.38 9.54
C LEU A 84 15.00 -10.03 10.03
N LEU A 85 15.84 -11.04 10.33
CA LEU A 85 17.21 -10.81 10.81
C LEU A 85 18.06 -10.01 9.83
N ARG A 86 17.99 -10.37 8.54
CA ARG A 86 18.74 -9.70 7.48
C ARG A 86 18.38 -8.21 7.38
N ILE A 87 17.09 -7.90 7.41
CA ILE A 87 16.59 -6.52 7.31
C ILE A 87 16.89 -5.77 8.60
N ALA A 88 16.71 -6.41 9.76
CA ALA A 88 16.97 -5.81 11.05
C ALA A 88 18.44 -5.40 11.21
N ASN A 89 19.36 -6.29 10.83
CA ASN A 89 20.79 -6.00 10.82
C ASN A 89 21.13 -4.84 9.89
N SER A 90 20.51 -4.80 8.69
CA SER A 90 20.70 -3.68 7.76
C SER A 90 20.27 -2.36 8.41
N GLN A 91 19.05 -2.27 8.97
CA GLN A 91 18.57 -1.03 9.58
C GLN A 91 19.43 -0.56 10.75
N LEU A 92 19.95 -1.49 11.57
CA LEU A 92 20.86 -1.15 12.67
C LEU A 92 22.18 -0.53 12.18
N GLN A 93 22.71 -0.95 11.04
CA GLN A 93 23.93 -0.38 10.47
C GLN A 93 23.77 1.09 10.04
N TRP A 94 22.55 1.51 9.70
CA TRP A 94 22.25 2.88 9.28
C TRP A 94 21.69 3.75 10.41
N SER A 95 21.42 3.16 11.58
CA SER A 95 20.81 3.85 12.70
C SER A 95 21.86 4.67 13.46
N THR A 96 21.65 5.98 13.56
CA THR A 96 22.40 6.86 14.47
C THR A 96 21.70 7.03 15.82
N SER A 97 20.83 6.08 16.19
CA SER A 97 19.98 6.19 17.36
C SER A 97 20.76 5.99 18.65
N ASP A 98 20.24 6.53 19.75
CA ASP A 98 20.78 6.33 21.08
C ASP A 98 20.60 4.86 21.54
N LEU A 99 21.33 4.48 22.59
CA LEU A 99 21.32 3.10 23.11
C LEU A 99 19.91 2.63 23.50
N ALA A 100 19.05 3.49 24.07
CA ALA A 100 17.72 3.08 24.48
C ALA A 100 16.87 2.68 23.27
N SER A 101 16.90 3.51 22.21
CA SER A 101 16.23 3.21 20.93
C SER A 101 16.72 1.90 20.30
N ILE A 102 18.03 1.62 20.36
CA ILE A 102 18.60 0.37 19.85
C ILE A 102 18.12 -0.84 20.68
N LEU A 103 18.07 -0.71 22.01
CA LEU A 103 17.61 -1.77 22.90
C LEU A 103 16.12 -2.08 22.70
N ASP A 104 15.28 -1.06 22.56
CA ASP A 104 13.85 -1.23 22.29
C ASP A 104 13.61 -1.91 20.94
N TYR A 105 14.31 -1.45 19.90
CA TYR A 105 14.26 -2.07 18.58
C TYR A 105 14.71 -3.53 18.60
N THR A 106 15.82 -3.82 19.30
CA THR A 106 16.34 -5.19 19.43
C THR A 106 15.37 -6.09 20.20
N ARG A 107 14.70 -5.55 21.23
CA ARG A 107 13.66 -6.26 21.97
C ARG A 107 12.48 -6.64 21.07
N ASP A 108 11.98 -5.70 20.28
CA ASP A 108 10.85 -5.95 19.36
C ASP A 108 11.18 -7.03 18.31
N VAL A 109 12.39 -7.00 17.76
CA VAL A 109 12.90 -8.05 16.85
C VAL A 109 13.02 -9.38 17.58
N GLY A 110 13.59 -9.38 18.79
CA GLY A 110 13.75 -10.56 19.64
C GLY A 110 12.42 -11.22 20.00
N GLU A 111 11.40 -10.43 20.37
CA GLU A 111 10.05 -10.92 20.66
C GLU A 111 9.40 -11.61 19.45
N SER A 112 9.61 -11.06 18.25
CA SER A 112 9.10 -11.65 17.02
C SER A 112 9.82 -12.97 16.68
N LEU A 113 11.14 -13.04 16.89
CA LEU A 113 11.91 -14.28 16.69
C LEU A 113 11.59 -15.35 17.74
N ALA A 114 11.38 -14.96 18.99
CA ALA A 114 10.99 -15.88 20.06
C ALA A 114 9.63 -16.53 19.79
N SER A 115 8.75 -15.86 19.03
CA SER A 115 7.43 -16.38 18.64
C SER A 115 7.48 -17.60 17.72
N THR A 116 8.65 -17.95 17.17
CA THR A 116 8.86 -19.16 16.37
C THR A 116 8.48 -20.46 17.09
N ALA A 117 8.46 -20.44 18.43
CA ALA A 117 8.09 -21.58 19.27
C ALA A 117 6.64 -21.52 19.80
N GLY A 118 5.80 -20.56 19.37
CA GLY A 118 4.47 -20.37 19.97
C GLY A 118 3.48 -19.57 19.12
N ALA A 119 2.68 -18.75 19.81
CA ALA A 119 1.68 -17.89 19.19
C ALA A 119 2.32 -16.91 18.21
N LEU A 120 1.65 -16.66 17.08
CA LEU A 120 2.21 -15.89 15.99
C LEU A 120 2.51 -14.44 16.40
N ARG A 121 3.76 -14.01 16.23
CA ARG A 121 4.15 -12.60 16.28
C ARG A 121 5.08 -12.24 15.13
N LEU A 122 4.48 -11.73 14.06
CA LEU A 122 5.19 -11.23 12.90
C LEU A 122 5.70 -9.82 13.14
N SER A 123 6.98 -9.60 12.85
CA SER A 123 7.54 -8.25 12.72
C SER A 123 7.23 -7.70 11.33
N PRO A 124 6.86 -6.41 11.19
CA PRO A 124 6.63 -5.82 9.87
C PRO A 124 7.87 -5.88 8.96
N LEU A 125 9.06 -5.97 9.56
CA LEU A 125 10.33 -6.04 8.83
C LEU A 125 10.39 -7.23 7.88
N MET A 126 9.67 -8.34 8.11
CA MET A 126 9.68 -9.48 7.18
C MET A 126 9.21 -9.11 5.77
N TRP A 127 8.35 -8.10 5.66
CA TRP A 127 7.80 -7.58 4.40
C TRP A 127 8.55 -6.36 3.85
N GLN A 128 9.54 -5.83 4.58
CA GLN A 128 10.30 -4.63 4.19
C GLN A 128 11.59 -4.97 3.44
N TRP A 129 12.37 -3.97 3.06
CA TRP A 129 13.59 -4.14 2.29
C TRP A 129 14.81 -3.66 3.08
N SER A 130 16.00 -4.10 2.66
CA SER A 130 17.26 -3.77 3.36
C SER A 130 17.97 -2.55 2.79
N LYS A 131 17.68 -2.17 1.53
CA LYS A 131 18.30 -1.02 0.87
C LYS A 131 17.65 0.29 1.35
N SER A 132 18.26 1.43 1.02
CA SER A 132 17.71 2.74 1.37
C SER A 132 16.41 3.09 0.65
N ASN A 133 16.12 2.42 -0.47
CA ASN A 133 14.87 2.58 -1.20
C ASN A 133 14.30 1.22 -1.61
N MET A 134 12.98 1.13 -1.67
CA MET A 134 12.22 0.00 -2.20
C MET A 134 12.55 -0.16 -3.68
N SER A 135 12.86 -1.38 -4.11
CA SER A 135 12.98 -1.71 -5.53
C SER A 135 11.72 -2.37 -6.07
N VAL A 136 11.69 -2.56 -7.39
CA VAL A 136 10.67 -3.37 -8.09
C VAL A 136 10.62 -4.80 -7.54
N ASP A 137 11.78 -5.37 -7.23
CA ASP A 137 11.88 -6.73 -6.69
C ASP A 137 11.42 -6.77 -5.23
N ASP A 138 11.68 -5.71 -4.45
CA ASP A 138 11.17 -5.61 -3.07
C ASP A 138 9.64 -5.56 -3.05
N TYR A 139 9.04 -4.69 -3.87
CA TYR A 139 7.58 -4.60 -4.02
C TYR A 139 6.98 -5.93 -4.48
N THR A 140 7.60 -6.60 -5.46
CA THR A 140 7.20 -7.94 -5.90
C THR A 140 7.27 -8.95 -4.76
N ARG A 141 8.40 -8.99 -4.04
CA ARG A 141 8.62 -9.92 -2.92
C ARG A 141 7.59 -9.71 -1.83
N THR A 142 7.30 -8.46 -1.46
CA THR A 142 6.27 -8.13 -0.47
C THR A 142 4.92 -8.71 -0.88
N LEU A 143 4.45 -8.45 -2.10
CA LEU A 143 3.16 -9.01 -2.59
C LEU A 143 3.18 -10.55 -2.66
N ARG A 144 4.33 -11.16 -3.01
CA ARG A 144 4.49 -12.62 -3.01
C ARG A 144 4.40 -13.23 -1.62
N LEU A 145 4.80 -12.52 -0.57
CA LEU A 145 4.61 -12.95 0.82
C LEU A 145 3.14 -12.86 1.24
N PHE A 146 2.34 -12.01 0.59
CA PHE A 146 0.88 -12.00 0.72
C PHE A 146 0.16 -12.94 -0.27
N HIS A 147 0.89 -13.93 -0.80
CA HIS A 147 0.40 -14.98 -1.69
C HIS A 147 -0.22 -14.47 -3.01
N VAL A 148 0.23 -13.32 -3.51
CA VAL A 148 -0.21 -12.80 -4.81
C VAL A 148 0.43 -13.60 -5.95
N ASP A 149 -0.36 -14.24 -6.81
CA ASP A 149 0.16 -15.13 -7.87
C ASP A 149 0.86 -14.40 -9.02
N GLN A 150 0.35 -13.26 -9.48
CA GLN A 150 1.05 -12.45 -10.48
C GLN A 150 0.98 -11.00 -10.02
N PRO A 151 1.96 -10.53 -9.23
CA PRO A 151 1.90 -9.22 -8.57
C PRO A 151 1.59 -8.08 -9.54
N TRP A 152 2.27 -8.04 -10.69
CA TRP A 152 2.10 -6.95 -11.66
C TRP A 152 0.77 -7.01 -12.40
N ASP A 153 0.35 -8.19 -12.84
CA ASP A 153 -0.96 -8.38 -13.48
C ASP A 153 -2.10 -8.09 -12.51
N THR A 154 -1.94 -8.51 -11.25
CA THR A 154 -2.91 -8.25 -10.18
C THR A 154 -3.03 -6.76 -9.90
N VAL A 155 -1.91 -6.03 -9.82
CA VAL A 155 -1.92 -4.57 -9.66
C VAL A 155 -2.61 -3.90 -10.84
N GLY A 156 -2.25 -4.27 -12.07
CA GLY A 156 -2.86 -3.72 -13.28
C GLY A 156 -4.37 -3.97 -13.34
N GLU A 157 -4.79 -5.19 -13.00
CA GLU A 157 -6.19 -5.60 -13.02
C GLU A 157 -7.02 -4.91 -11.92
N ILE A 158 -6.49 -4.79 -10.70
CA ILE A 158 -7.14 -4.01 -9.63
C ILE A 158 -7.28 -2.56 -10.07
N ALA A 159 -6.20 -1.94 -10.55
CA ALA A 159 -6.19 -0.55 -11.01
C ALA A 159 -7.22 -0.32 -12.13
N ARG A 160 -7.31 -1.24 -13.10
CA ARG A 160 -8.31 -1.23 -14.17
C ARG A 160 -9.74 -1.30 -13.63
N ARG A 161 -10.02 -2.25 -12.72
CA ARG A 161 -11.36 -2.46 -12.14
C ARG A 161 -11.84 -1.29 -11.30
N VAL A 162 -10.94 -0.56 -10.64
CA VAL A 162 -11.29 0.68 -9.91
C VAL A 162 -11.38 1.93 -10.80
N GLY A 163 -11.24 1.77 -12.12
CA GLY A 163 -11.37 2.87 -13.09
C GLY A 163 -10.11 3.74 -13.24
N MET A 164 -8.96 3.25 -12.75
CA MET A 164 -7.66 3.91 -12.86
C MET A 164 -6.68 2.99 -13.61
N PRO A 165 -6.85 2.73 -14.91
CA PRO A 165 -5.92 1.85 -15.64
C PRO A 165 -4.49 2.41 -15.59
N MET A 166 -3.52 1.51 -15.42
CA MET A 166 -2.10 1.80 -15.44
C MET A 166 -1.43 1.05 -16.59
N HIS A 167 -0.59 1.74 -17.36
CA HIS A 167 0.26 1.09 -18.34
C HIS A 167 1.45 0.44 -17.62
N ASP A 168 1.60 -0.88 -17.76
CA ASP A 168 2.67 -1.70 -17.17
C ASP A 168 3.12 -1.24 -15.76
N PRO A 169 2.47 -1.75 -14.69
CA PRO A 169 2.80 -1.35 -13.32
C PRO A 169 4.26 -1.56 -12.91
N ARG A 170 4.94 -2.56 -13.50
CA ARG A 170 6.36 -2.83 -13.23
C ARG A 170 7.22 -1.67 -13.73
N SER A 171 7.02 -1.29 -15.00
CA SER A 171 7.72 -0.15 -15.60
C SER A 171 7.41 1.15 -14.89
N VAL A 172 6.18 1.37 -14.42
CA VAL A 172 5.83 2.57 -13.67
C VAL A 172 6.65 2.70 -12.39
N LEU A 173 6.69 1.66 -11.54
CA LEU A 173 7.49 1.72 -10.31
C LEU A 173 8.98 1.87 -10.62
N HIS A 174 9.48 1.15 -11.62
CA HIS A 174 10.86 1.25 -12.06
C HIS A 174 11.23 2.69 -12.47
N ASN A 175 10.41 3.32 -13.29
CA ASN A 175 10.64 4.68 -13.76
C ASN A 175 10.56 5.68 -12.61
N LEU A 176 9.61 5.54 -11.68
CA LEU A 176 9.54 6.37 -10.48
C LEU A 176 10.83 6.28 -9.65
N LEU A 177 11.35 5.08 -9.43
CA LEU A 177 12.61 4.87 -8.69
C LEU A 177 13.81 5.48 -9.43
N GLN A 178 13.90 5.27 -10.74
CA GLN A 178 14.97 5.85 -11.55
C GLN A 178 14.96 7.38 -11.51
N GLU A 179 13.79 7.99 -11.69
CA GLU A 179 13.62 9.44 -11.65
C GLU A 179 13.95 10.02 -10.28
N ARG A 180 13.52 9.36 -9.19
CA ARG A 180 13.91 9.71 -7.83
C ARG A 180 15.44 9.68 -7.65
N ASN A 181 16.11 8.61 -8.10
CA ASN A 181 17.56 8.48 -7.95
C ASN A 181 18.33 9.53 -8.75
N LYS A 182 17.92 9.82 -9.99
CA LYS A 182 18.51 10.91 -10.77
C LYS A 182 18.32 12.25 -10.05
N CYS A 183 17.12 12.54 -9.55
CA CYS A 183 16.85 13.78 -8.81
C CYS A 183 17.74 13.94 -7.58
N ALA A 184 17.96 12.86 -6.84
CA ALA A 184 18.75 12.86 -5.59
C ALA A 184 20.26 12.99 -5.84
N HIS A 185 20.78 12.41 -6.92
CA HIS A 185 22.23 12.31 -7.14
C HIS A 185 22.78 13.24 -8.22
N GLN A 186 21.95 13.75 -9.12
CA GLN A 186 22.39 14.59 -10.25
C GLN A 186 21.81 16.01 -10.10
N SER A 187 22.66 16.97 -9.72
CA SER A 187 22.27 18.36 -9.48
C SER A 187 21.75 19.09 -10.72
N SER A 188 22.13 18.65 -11.92
CA SER A 188 21.70 19.20 -13.21
C SER A 188 20.51 18.48 -13.83
N TYR A 189 19.97 17.45 -13.19
CA TYR A 189 18.90 16.65 -13.76
C TYR A 189 17.58 17.43 -13.84
N VAL A 190 16.92 17.41 -15.00
CA VAL A 190 15.67 18.14 -15.22
C VAL A 190 14.50 17.17 -15.28
N VAL A 191 13.53 17.36 -14.39
CA VAL A 191 12.26 16.62 -14.42
C VAL A 191 11.26 17.36 -15.30
N SER A 192 10.62 16.63 -16.21
CA SER A 192 9.58 17.19 -17.06
C SER A 192 8.30 17.50 -16.27
N ASN A 193 7.61 18.58 -16.67
CA ASN A 193 6.28 18.91 -16.12
C ASN A 193 5.26 17.80 -16.34
N LEU A 194 5.34 17.12 -17.49
CA LEU A 194 4.43 16.02 -17.82
C LEU A 194 4.62 14.85 -16.86
N PHE A 195 5.87 14.43 -16.63
CA PHE A 195 6.18 13.32 -15.73
C PHE A 195 5.69 13.60 -14.31
N VAL A 196 6.04 14.75 -13.72
CA VAL A 196 5.68 15.03 -12.32
C VAL A 196 4.16 15.05 -12.11
N ARG A 197 3.38 15.43 -13.14
CA ARG A 197 1.91 15.44 -13.11
C ARG A 197 1.28 14.05 -13.15
N THR A 198 1.98 13.02 -13.62
CA THR A 198 1.44 11.65 -13.61
C THR A 198 1.66 10.93 -12.29
N ILE A 199 2.66 11.35 -11.51
CA ILE A 199 3.08 10.68 -10.27
C ILE A 199 1.94 10.49 -9.25
N PRO A 200 1.07 11.49 -8.96
CA PRO A 200 -0.01 11.31 -7.98
C PRO A 200 -0.94 10.13 -8.30
N GLY A 201 -1.29 9.94 -9.58
CA GLY A 201 -2.13 8.83 -10.01
C GLY A 201 -1.42 7.49 -9.88
N GLN A 202 -0.15 7.45 -10.29
CA GLN A 202 0.69 6.24 -10.27
C GLN A 202 0.91 5.72 -8.85
N ILE A 203 1.19 6.62 -7.89
CA ILE A 203 1.37 6.25 -6.48
C ILE A 203 0.08 5.67 -5.90
N ILE A 204 -1.06 6.31 -6.13
CA ILE A 204 -2.36 5.81 -5.63
C ILE A 204 -2.67 4.44 -6.21
N GLN A 205 -2.45 4.23 -7.51
CA GLN A 205 -2.70 2.94 -8.15
C GLN A 205 -1.84 1.81 -7.56
N LEU A 206 -0.53 2.03 -7.38
CA LEU A 206 0.37 1.06 -6.75
C LEU A 206 -0.04 0.79 -5.30
N ALA A 207 -0.17 1.85 -4.51
CA ALA A 207 -0.50 1.74 -3.09
C ALA A 207 -1.85 1.07 -2.84
N LEU A 208 -2.90 1.44 -3.58
CA LEU A 208 -4.24 0.87 -3.46
C LEU A 208 -4.22 -0.64 -3.75
N ALA A 209 -3.57 -1.05 -4.84
CA ALA A 209 -3.53 -2.46 -5.21
C ALA A 209 -2.74 -3.29 -4.19
N ALA A 210 -1.60 -2.79 -3.72
CA ALA A 210 -0.85 -3.43 -2.65
C ALA A 210 -1.67 -3.52 -1.37
N ASP A 211 -2.28 -2.41 -0.94
CA ASP A 211 -3.09 -2.36 0.28
C ASP A 211 -4.22 -3.38 0.27
N ILE A 212 -4.97 -3.47 -0.83
CA ILE A 212 -6.07 -4.41 -0.96
C ILE A 212 -5.57 -5.85 -0.83
N ALA A 213 -4.50 -6.21 -1.56
CA ALA A 213 -3.93 -7.55 -1.48
C ALA A 213 -3.42 -7.87 -0.07
N MET A 214 -2.68 -6.94 0.55
CA MET A 214 -2.18 -7.07 1.92
C MET A 214 -3.31 -7.22 2.93
N SER A 215 -4.36 -6.40 2.82
CA SER A 215 -5.50 -6.39 3.75
C SER A 215 -6.30 -7.69 3.69
N VAL A 216 -6.55 -8.20 2.49
CA VAL A 216 -7.26 -9.47 2.31
C VAL A 216 -6.41 -10.63 2.83
N ALA A 217 -5.15 -10.69 2.44
CA ALA A 217 -4.24 -11.74 2.90
C ALA A 217 -4.02 -11.69 4.41
N ALA A 218 -3.90 -10.50 5.01
CA ALA A 218 -3.78 -10.33 6.45
C ALA A 218 -4.99 -10.85 7.21
N GLU A 219 -6.21 -10.64 6.70
CA GLU A 219 -7.40 -11.22 7.32
C GLU A 219 -7.40 -12.75 7.25
N ARG A 220 -6.95 -13.32 6.12
CA ARG A 220 -6.81 -14.78 5.97
C ARG A 220 -5.76 -15.35 6.91
N MET A 221 -4.62 -14.68 7.05
CA MET A 221 -3.59 -15.03 8.02
C MET A 221 -4.11 -14.93 9.45
N ARG A 222 -4.86 -13.87 9.81
CA ARG A 222 -5.42 -13.67 11.15
C ARG A 222 -6.41 -14.78 11.52
N GLN A 223 -7.16 -15.29 10.54
CA GLN A 223 -8.15 -16.35 10.71
C GLN A 223 -7.56 -17.78 10.64
N ALA A 224 -6.24 -17.94 10.47
CA ALA A 224 -5.61 -19.23 10.23
C ALA A 224 -6.26 -20.03 9.08
N ASP A 225 -6.61 -19.34 7.98
CA ASP A 225 -7.32 -19.96 6.87
C ASP A 225 -6.46 -21.02 6.16
N ALA A 226 -6.82 -22.29 6.31
CA ALA A 226 -6.08 -23.42 5.74
C ALA A 226 -5.97 -23.36 4.20
N SER A 227 -6.98 -22.80 3.51
CA SER A 227 -6.92 -22.62 2.05
C SER A 227 -5.86 -21.60 1.65
N PHE A 228 -5.68 -20.56 2.46
CA PHE A 228 -4.66 -19.55 2.24
C PHE A 228 -3.26 -20.10 2.50
N TYR A 229 -3.06 -20.85 3.61
CA TYR A 229 -1.75 -21.42 3.93
C TYR A 229 -1.31 -22.56 3.01
N SER A 230 -2.24 -23.29 2.40
CA SER A 230 -1.90 -24.36 1.44
C SER A 230 -1.60 -23.86 0.02
N ASP A 231 -1.85 -22.59 -0.29
CA ASP A 231 -1.69 -22.02 -1.62
C ASP A 231 -0.88 -20.72 -1.60
N GLU A 232 0.41 -20.77 -1.96
CA GLU A 232 1.27 -19.58 -2.08
C GLU A 232 0.86 -18.61 -3.20
N LYS A 233 -0.11 -19.00 -4.02
CA LYS A 233 -0.67 -18.24 -5.14
C LYS A 233 -2.14 -17.92 -4.91
N TRP A 234 -2.59 -18.01 -3.65
CA TRP A 234 -3.98 -17.88 -3.29
C TRP A 234 -4.61 -16.59 -3.81
N PHE A 235 -3.94 -15.44 -3.68
CA PHE A 235 -4.54 -14.17 -4.05
C PHE A 235 -4.42 -13.88 -5.56
N THR A 236 -5.57 -13.64 -6.18
CA THR A 236 -5.70 -13.04 -7.52
C THR A 236 -6.75 -11.94 -7.47
N ALA A 237 -6.69 -10.99 -8.41
CA ALA A 237 -7.68 -9.90 -8.46
C ALA A 237 -9.12 -10.43 -8.53
N SER A 238 -9.37 -11.56 -9.20
CA SER A 238 -10.73 -12.13 -9.33
C SER A 238 -11.38 -12.58 -8.02
N ARG A 239 -10.61 -12.77 -6.93
CA ARG A 239 -11.14 -13.21 -5.63
C ARG A 239 -11.84 -12.11 -4.84
N ILE A 240 -11.61 -10.86 -5.21
CA ILE A 240 -12.28 -9.71 -4.60
C ILE A 240 -13.34 -9.17 -5.55
N THR A 241 -14.35 -8.53 -4.97
CA THR A 241 -15.31 -7.70 -5.70
C THR A 241 -15.30 -6.29 -5.13
N PHE A 242 -15.74 -5.32 -5.94
CA PHE A 242 -15.76 -3.92 -5.51
C PHE A 242 -17.17 -3.42 -5.19
N ARG A 243 -17.25 -2.48 -4.26
CA ARG A 243 -18.39 -1.59 -4.09
C ARG A 243 -17.91 -0.15 -4.23
N PHE A 244 -18.57 0.62 -5.07
CA PHE A 244 -18.17 1.99 -5.35
C PHE A 244 -19.09 2.98 -4.63
N VAL A 245 -18.51 3.83 -3.80
CA VAL A 245 -19.17 5.00 -3.20
C VAL A 245 -18.87 6.20 -4.08
N GLN A 246 -19.74 6.46 -5.05
CA GLN A 246 -19.49 7.41 -6.14
C GLN A 246 -20.20 8.73 -5.89
N LYS A 247 -19.48 9.85 -6.09
CA LYS A 247 -20.08 11.18 -6.11
C LYS A 247 -20.94 11.37 -7.37
N ARG A 248 -22.22 11.68 -7.16
CA ARG A 248 -23.15 12.21 -8.18
C ARG A 248 -23.34 13.71 -7.95
N SER A 249 -24.11 14.38 -8.79
CA SER A 249 -24.31 15.84 -8.77
C SER A 249 -24.48 16.44 -7.37
N LYS A 250 -25.41 15.92 -6.55
CA LYS A 250 -25.69 16.41 -5.18
C LYS A 250 -25.69 15.33 -4.09
N GLN A 251 -25.36 14.10 -4.44
CA GLN A 251 -25.48 12.95 -3.54
C GLN A 251 -24.39 11.91 -3.82
N TRP A 252 -24.19 11.00 -2.87
CA TRP A 252 -23.31 9.86 -2.99
C TRP A 252 -24.12 8.59 -3.19
N ALA A 253 -23.60 7.64 -3.95
CA ALA A 253 -24.27 6.38 -4.26
C ALA A 253 -23.35 5.19 -4.02
N ASP A 254 -23.84 4.17 -3.31
CA ASP A 254 -23.22 2.84 -3.21
C ASP A 254 -23.67 1.98 -4.40
N VAL A 255 -22.72 1.65 -5.27
CA VAL A 255 -22.94 0.86 -6.50
C VAL A 255 -22.02 -0.35 -6.46
N PRO A 256 -22.55 -1.57 -6.28
CA PRO A 256 -21.75 -2.79 -6.43
C PRO A 256 -21.14 -2.90 -7.82
N GLU A 257 -19.98 -3.54 -7.93
CA GLU A 257 -19.33 -3.80 -9.21
C GLU A 257 -20.26 -4.56 -10.18
N GLY A 258 -20.30 -4.10 -11.44
CA GLY A 258 -21.18 -4.64 -12.47
C GLY A 258 -22.67 -4.27 -12.33
N ALA A 259 -23.08 -3.60 -11.25
CA ALA A 259 -24.47 -3.20 -11.06
C ALA A 259 -24.81 -1.91 -11.82
N SER A 260 -25.99 -1.87 -12.44
CA SER A 260 -26.53 -0.66 -13.10
C SER A 260 -27.25 0.29 -12.15
N ARG A 261 -27.66 -0.19 -10.96
CA ARG A 261 -28.43 0.57 -9.97
C ARG A 261 -27.70 0.66 -8.64
N ALA A 262 -27.82 1.82 -7.99
CA ALA A 262 -27.29 2.02 -6.64
C ALA A 262 -28.13 1.24 -5.62
N LYS A 263 -27.47 0.63 -4.64
CA LYS A 263 -28.10 -0.03 -3.49
C LYS A 263 -28.51 0.98 -2.41
N ARG A 264 -27.76 2.09 -2.29
CA ARG A 264 -28.05 3.19 -1.38
C ARG A 264 -27.61 4.50 -1.99
N VAL A 265 -28.36 5.56 -1.68
CA VAL A 265 -27.95 6.95 -1.92
C VAL A 265 -27.98 7.72 -0.61
N GLY A 266 -27.15 8.74 -0.48
CA GLY A 266 -27.08 9.58 0.71
C GLY A 266 -26.45 10.94 0.43
N PRO A 267 -26.61 11.91 1.35
CA PRO A 267 -26.14 13.28 1.14
C PRO A 267 -24.61 13.42 1.26
N ASP A 268 -23.96 12.58 2.06
CA ASP A 268 -22.53 12.66 2.35
C ASP A 268 -21.81 11.31 2.16
N VAL A 269 -20.50 11.38 1.87
CA VAL A 269 -19.66 10.21 1.60
C VAL A 269 -19.55 9.29 2.81
N GLN A 270 -19.47 9.83 4.03
CA GLN A 270 -19.22 9.07 5.25
C GLN A 270 -20.42 8.17 5.61
N THR A 271 -21.64 8.67 5.44
CA THR A 271 -22.87 7.91 5.64
C THR A 271 -22.99 6.76 4.64
N VAL A 272 -22.74 7.02 3.36
CA VAL A 272 -22.83 5.98 2.32
C VAL A 272 -21.70 4.96 2.46
N MET A 273 -20.50 5.41 2.82
CA MET A 273 -19.34 4.55 3.03
C MET A 273 -19.51 3.61 4.22
N ARG A 274 -20.04 4.09 5.36
CA ARG A 274 -20.41 3.21 6.49
C ARG A 274 -21.40 2.13 6.07
N TYR A 275 -22.46 2.50 5.34
CA TYR A 275 -23.43 1.53 4.82
C TYR A 275 -22.77 0.50 3.88
N ALA A 276 -21.93 0.96 2.96
CA ALA A 276 -21.22 0.08 2.03
C ALA A 276 -20.28 -0.89 2.79
N MET A 277 -19.55 -0.40 3.79
CA MET A 277 -18.66 -1.22 4.62
C MET A 277 -19.42 -2.28 5.42
N THR A 278 -20.55 -1.93 6.03
CA THR A 278 -21.39 -2.91 6.73
C THR A 278 -21.85 -4.04 5.81
N ASN A 279 -22.22 -3.71 4.57
CA ASN A 279 -22.66 -4.71 3.60
C ASN A 279 -21.52 -5.49 2.94
N ALA A 280 -20.31 -4.92 2.90
CA ALA A 280 -19.13 -5.59 2.34
C ALA A 280 -18.49 -6.59 3.31
N LYS A 281 -18.77 -6.46 4.62
CA LYS A 281 -18.20 -7.31 5.66
C LYS A 281 -18.53 -8.79 5.45
N GLY A 282 -17.50 -9.63 5.49
CA GLY A 282 -17.54 -11.08 5.27
C GLY A 282 -17.63 -11.50 3.80
N GLN A 283 -17.65 -10.56 2.85
CA GLN A 283 -17.94 -10.86 1.43
C GLN A 283 -16.73 -10.76 0.50
N MET A 284 -15.51 -10.60 1.04
CA MET A 284 -14.31 -10.28 0.23
C MET A 284 -14.54 -9.07 -0.69
N GLN A 285 -15.24 -8.06 -0.17
CA GLN A 285 -15.62 -6.87 -0.91
C GLN A 285 -14.79 -5.66 -0.44
N VAL A 286 -14.19 -4.97 -1.40
CA VAL A 286 -13.48 -3.71 -1.15
C VAL A 286 -14.42 -2.55 -1.45
N VAL A 287 -14.54 -1.62 -0.51
CA VAL A 287 -15.29 -0.38 -0.71
C VAL A 287 -14.33 0.69 -1.22
N VAL A 288 -14.64 1.31 -2.36
CA VAL A 288 -13.82 2.37 -2.96
C VAL A 288 -14.68 3.62 -3.13
N ALA A 289 -14.26 4.73 -2.54
CA ALA A 289 -14.90 6.03 -2.72
C ALA A 289 -14.25 6.77 -3.89
N THR A 290 -15.06 7.28 -4.82
CA THR A 290 -14.57 8.05 -5.96
C THR A 290 -15.32 9.35 -6.14
N ASP A 291 -14.63 10.38 -6.63
CA ASP A 291 -15.26 11.63 -7.02
C ASP A 291 -16.04 11.51 -8.35
N ALA A 292 -16.53 12.65 -8.86
CA ALA A 292 -17.26 12.71 -10.10
C ALA A 292 -16.37 12.45 -11.34
N ALA A 293 -15.06 12.70 -11.22
CA ALA A 293 -14.05 12.39 -12.24
C ALA A 293 -13.52 10.94 -12.13
N ARG A 294 -14.12 10.12 -11.25
CA ARG A 294 -13.69 8.74 -10.92
C ARG A 294 -12.28 8.67 -10.32
N GLN A 295 -11.77 9.77 -9.77
CA GLN A 295 -10.57 9.73 -8.97
C GLN A 295 -10.88 9.07 -7.64
N VAL A 296 -10.01 8.15 -7.22
CA VAL A 296 -10.12 7.51 -5.91
C VAL A 296 -9.84 8.54 -4.82
N LEU A 297 -10.79 8.66 -3.90
CA LEU A 297 -10.73 9.53 -2.73
C LEU A 297 -10.34 8.75 -1.48
N ASP A 298 -10.84 7.51 -1.36
CA ASP A 298 -10.56 6.60 -0.25
C ASP A 298 -10.89 5.16 -0.67
N TRP A 299 -10.37 4.17 0.05
CA TRP A 299 -10.73 2.77 -0.11
C TRP A 299 -10.61 2.03 1.22
N VAL A 300 -11.36 0.97 1.43
CA VAL A 300 -11.33 0.17 2.66
C VAL A 300 -11.68 -1.29 2.36
N TYR A 301 -10.93 -2.21 2.97
CA TYR A 301 -11.34 -3.60 3.14
C TYR A 301 -11.92 -3.76 4.57
N PRO A 302 -13.22 -3.99 4.77
CA PRO A 302 -13.89 -3.84 6.08
C PRO A 302 -13.34 -4.67 7.24
N GLU A 303 -12.67 -5.78 6.93
CA GLU A 303 -12.14 -6.74 7.89
C GLU A 303 -10.75 -6.38 8.41
N CYS A 304 -10.03 -5.52 7.70
CA CYS A 304 -8.68 -5.10 8.06
C CYS A 304 -8.64 -3.56 8.16
N PRO A 305 -8.18 -2.99 9.30
CA PRO A 305 -8.16 -1.54 9.52
C PRO A 305 -7.40 -0.81 8.42
#